data_AF-A0A955P9P3-F1
#
_entry.id   AF-A0A955P9P3-F1
#
_cell.length_a   1.000
_cell.length_b   1.000
_cell.length_c   1.000
_cell.angle_alpha   90.00
_cell.angle_beta   90.00
_cell.angle_gamma   90.00
#
_symmetry.space_group_name_H-M   'P 1'
#
loop_
_entity.id
_entity.type
_entity.pdbx_description
1 polymer ?
#
loop_
_entity_poly.entity_id
_entity_poly.type
_entity_poly.pdbx_seq_one_letter_code
_entity_poly.pdbx_strand_id
1 'polypeptide(L)'
;MRVQQVFAVLVVMTLFMGTSTAWSQGSADIDQSGFVDAQDQILFLQQWQTGGAFAPEEVTPAEQVEVEIIGVTVPADNRPEVTFALMNGAGQAIDPADLSTYRFTICKLVENSPAAGQANYISYITEEETNEYGPPPHGTVTAHVATFDSGRGPSGGVAVNITDNGDGTFTYKFADEIVIAAADMGLTHTVGAQIQYNLQGKTTYANPIFNFVPDGSEVTTVRELTNTMTCNECHTDLGLHGGGRKEIGLCILCHNPSPDNIDPDSGNSIDMKVMIHKIHMGADLPRPATDPYIIYGHNGSVNNYSEVLYPQDIRNCEKCHTGTEDHP
;
A
#
# COMPACT_ATOMS: atom_id res chain seq x y z
N MET A 1 -55.04 62.81 -10.22
CA MET A 1 -55.89 63.06 -11.40
C MET A 1 -55.66 61.91 -12.38
N ARG A 2 -56.70 61.08 -12.63
CA ARG A 2 -56.87 60.04 -13.70
C ARG A 2 -55.90 58.84 -13.73
N VAL A 3 -56.34 57.61 -13.39
CA VAL A 3 -57.08 56.58 -14.19
C VAL A 3 -56.18 55.96 -15.28
N GLN A 4 -55.58 54.78 -15.08
CA GLN A 4 -56.04 53.39 -15.33
C GLN A 4 -56.08 52.94 -16.82
N GLN A 5 -55.52 51.73 -17.07
CA GLN A 5 -55.79 50.75 -18.17
C GLN A 5 -55.06 50.95 -19.54
N VAL A 6 -54.54 49.96 -20.31
CA VAL A 6 -54.77 48.48 -20.41
C VAL A 6 -53.75 47.83 -21.41
N PHE A 7 -53.24 46.60 -21.12
CA PHE A 7 -52.76 45.46 -21.98
C PHE A 7 -51.47 45.60 -22.85
N ALA A 8 -50.57 44.61 -23.06
CA ALA A 8 -50.57 43.13 -22.93
C ALA A 8 -49.14 42.49 -22.90
N VAL A 9 -49.07 41.15 -22.68
CA VAL A 9 -48.03 40.13 -23.08
C VAL A 9 -46.84 39.95 -22.10
N LEU A 10 -46.38 38.77 -21.60
CA LEU A 10 -46.64 37.34 -21.83
C LEU A 10 -46.29 36.51 -20.55
N VAL A 11 -47.02 35.41 -20.42
CA VAL A 11 -46.91 34.16 -19.65
C VAL A 11 -45.53 33.70 -19.10
N VAL A 12 -45.59 33.20 -17.85
CA VAL A 12 -44.65 32.32 -17.13
C VAL A 12 -44.39 31.03 -17.92
N MET A 13 -43.12 30.67 -18.17
CA MET A 13 -42.77 29.40 -18.80
C MET A 13 -41.86 28.53 -17.93
N THR A 14 -42.29 27.28 -17.87
CA THR A 14 -41.80 26.08 -17.19
C THR A 14 -40.47 25.55 -17.74
N LEU A 15 -39.88 24.60 -17.01
CA LEU A 15 -38.73 23.74 -17.34
C LEU A 15 -38.56 23.38 -18.83
N PHE A 16 -37.31 23.36 -19.32
CA PHE A 16 -36.78 22.28 -20.18
C PHE A 16 -35.24 22.21 -20.08
N MET A 17 -34.74 20.97 -20.03
CA MET A 17 -33.32 20.59 -20.09
C MET A 17 -32.64 21.03 -21.39
N GLY A 18 -31.32 21.29 -21.33
CA GLY A 18 -30.49 21.49 -22.52
C GLY A 18 -28.99 21.54 -22.19
N THR A 19 -28.28 20.51 -22.63
CA THR A 19 -26.83 20.26 -22.56
C THR A 19 -25.98 21.30 -23.32
N SER A 20 -24.81 21.66 -22.78
CA SER A 20 -23.47 21.66 -23.46
C SER A 20 -22.53 22.82 -23.06
N THR A 21 -21.37 22.39 -22.55
CA THR A 21 -19.99 22.91 -22.60
C THR A 21 -19.64 24.23 -23.30
N ALA A 22 -18.78 25.02 -22.66
CA ALA A 22 -17.62 25.66 -23.31
C ALA A 22 -16.54 25.98 -22.27
N TRP A 23 -15.42 25.25 -22.34
CA TRP A 23 -14.16 25.59 -21.69
C TRP A 23 -13.56 26.87 -22.29
N SER A 24 -12.84 27.62 -21.46
CA SER A 24 -11.82 28.62 -21.83
C SER A 24 -12.32 29.97 -22.39
N GLN A 25 -12.19 31.03 -21.58
CA GLN A 25 -11.54 32.30 -21.95
C GLN A 25 -11.34 33.15 -20.67
N GLY A 26 -10.12 33.21 -20.11
CA GLY A 26 -9.64 34.50 -19.55
C GLY A 26 -9.10 34.62 -18.11
N SER A 27 -8.29 33.70 -17.58
CA SER A 27 -7.13 34.11 -16.75
C SER A 27 -6.03 33.04 -16.79
N ALA A 28 -4.80 33.48 -17.04
CA ALA A 28 -3.59 32.64 -17.17
C ALA A 28 -2.95 32.30 -15.82
N ASP A 29 -3.78 32.28 -14.79
CA ASP A 29 -3.42 32.14 -13.39
C ASP A 29 -3.88 30.75 -12.96
N ILE A 30 -2.91 29.90 -12.65
CA ILE A 30 -3.13 28.48 -12.41
C ILE A 30 -3.24 28.15 -10.93
N ASP A 31 -2.86 29.07 -10.06
CA ASP A 31 -2.96 28.97 -8.60
C ASP A 31 -4.14 29.74 -7.98
N GLN A 32 -4.95 30.39 -8.84
CA GLN A 32 -6.16 31.15 -8.49
C GLN A 32 -5.89 32.37 -7.61
N SER A 33 -4.66 32.88 -7.55
CA SER A 33 -4.28 34.07 -6.79
C SER A 33 -4.78 35.39 -7.37
N GLY A 34 -5.26 35.38 -8.61
CA GLY A 34 -5.70 36.51 -9.42
C GLY A 34 -4.59 37.18 -10.22
N PHE A 35 -3.35 36.70 -10.17
CA PHE A 35 -2.19 37.31 -10.82
C PHE A 35 -1.41 36.28 -11.64
N VAL A 36 -0.63 36.76 -12.63
CA VAL A 36 0.33 35.91 -13.36
C VAL A 36 1.72 36.30 -12.88
N ASP A 37 2.39 35.40 -12.16
CA ASP A 37 3.71 35.63 -11.60
C ASP A 37 4.76 34.60 -12.07
N ALA A 38 5.95 34.63 -11.46
CA ALA A 38 7.03 33.72 -11.83
C ALA A 38 6.72 32.26 -11.47
N GLN A 39 5.88 32.02 -10.46
CA GLN A 39 5.38 30.73 -10.05
C GLN A 39 4.42 30.17 -11.11
N ASP A 40 3.52 30.98 -11.65
CA ASP A 40 2.64 30.58 -12.77
C ASP A 40 3.43 30.18 -14.02
N GLN A 41 4.52 30.90 -14.33
CA GLN A 41 5.38 30.56 -15.46
C GLN A 41 6.15 29.26 -15.24
N ILE A 42 6.58 28.97 -14.00
CA ILE A 42 7.22 27.70 -13.64
C ILE A 42 6.21 26.55 -13.74
N LEU A 43 5.00 26.73 -13.22
CA LEU A 43 3.92 25.72 -13.29
C LEU A 43 3.49 25.46 -14.74
N PHE A 44 3.38 26.52 -15.56
CA PHE A 44 3.11 26.39 -16.99
C PHE A 44 4.22 25.63 -17.73
N LEU A 45 5.50 25.90 -17.41
CA LEU A 45 6.64 25.18 -18.00
C LEU A 45 6.74 23.73 -17.53
N GLN A 46 6.39 23.43 -16.28
CA GLN A 46 6.30 22.06 -15.75
C GLN A 46 5.20 21.27 -16.44
N GLN A 47 4.03 21.87 -16.67
CA GLN A 47 2.94 21.25 -17.43
C GLN A 47 3.25 21.06 -18.91
N TRP A 48 4.06 21.94 -19.51
CA TRP A 48 4.49 21.80 -20.90
C TRP A 48 5.57 20.71 -21.07
N GLN A 49 6.44 20.52 -20.08
CA GLN A 49 7.51 19.51 -20.11
C GLN A 49 7.00 18.07 -19.94
N THR A 50 5.78 17.87 -19.45
CA THR A 50 5.11 16.55 -19.39
C THR A 50 4.35 16.18 -20.68
N GLY A 51 4.50 16.95 -21.76
CA GLY A 51 4.10 16.52 -23.10
C GLY A 51 2.59 16.45 -23.34
N GLY A 52 1.79 17.29 -22.69
CA GLY A 52 0.37 17.44 -23.04
C GLY A 52 -0.49 16.20 -22.82
N ALA A 53 -0.02 15.23 -22.04
CA ALA A 53 -0.92 14.29 -21.39
C ALA A 53 -1.65 15.06 -20.30
N PHE A 54 -2.97 15.20 -20.43
CA PHE A 54 -3.80 15.48 -19.26
C PHE A 54 -3.33 14.54 -18.16
N ALA A 55 -3.00 15.07 -16.98
CA ALA A 55 -2.77 14.23 -15.82
C ALA A 55 -3.93 13.21 -15.78
N PRO A 56 -3.66 11.91 -15.64
CA PRO A 56 -4.73 10.94 -15.53
C PRO A 56 -5.71 11.47 -14.49
N GLU A 57 -6.99 11.49 -14.84
CA GLU A 57 -8.03 12.05 -13.99
C GLU A 57 -7.87 11.44 -12.58
N GLU A 58 -7.57 12.29 -11.60
CA GLU A 58 -7.21 11.82 -10.26
C GLU A 58 -8.34 10.93 -9.71
N VAL A 59 -7.97 9.84 -9.04
CA VAL A 59 -8.93 9.03 -8.28
C VAL A 59 -9.42 9.91 -7.14
N THR A 60 -10.70 10.26 -7.15
CA THR A 60 -11.28 11.00 -6.03
C THR A 60 -11.36 10.09 -4.79
N PRO A 61 -11.32 10.61 -3.55
CA PRO A 61 -11.51 9.78 -2.36
C PRO A 61 -12.75 8.88 -2.42
N ALA A 62 -13.85 9.39 -3.02
CA ALA A 62 -15.09 8.64 -3.22
C ALA A 62 -14.96 7.42 -4.17
N GLU A 63 -13.95 7.40 -5.03
CA GLU A 63 -13.68 6.33 -6.00
C GLU A 63 -12.66 5.31 -5.49
N GLN A 64 -11.95 5.59 -4.38
CA GLN A 64 -10.94 4.69 -3.82
C GLN A 64 -11.59 3.42 -3.28
N VAL A 65 -10.96 2.26 -3.49
CA VAL A 65 -11.34 1.04 -2.80
C VAL A 65 -11.05 1.19 -1.30
N GLU A 66 -12.04 0.85 -0.49
CA GLU A 66 -11.96 0.78 0.96
C GLU A 66 -12.23 -0.66 1.39
N VAL A 67 -11.37 -1.16 2.27
CA VAL A 67 -11.43 -2.53 2.78
C VAL A 67 -11.19 -2.50 4.27
N GLU A 68 -12.05 -3.18 5.02
CA GLU A 68 -11.90 -3.40 6.45
C GLU A 68 -11.92 -4.90 6.70
N ILE A 69 -10.85 -5.44 7.28
CA ILE A 69 -10.87 -6.82 7.78
C ILE A 69 -11.58 -6.81 9.13
N ILE A 70 -12.62 -7.61 9.26
CA ILE A 70 -13.51 -7.67 10.41
C ILE A 70 -13.10 -8.81 11.36
N GLY A 71 -12.60 -9.90 10.80
CA GLY A 71 -12.26 -11.08 11.59
C GLY A 71 -11.44 -12.08 10.82
N VAL A 72 -10.75 -12.93 11.57
CA VAL A 72 -9.99 -14.06 11.06
C VAL A 72 -10.35 -15.29 11.89
N THR A 73 -10.60 -16.41 11.22
CA THR A 73 -10.72 -17.71 11.88
C THR A 73 -9.71 -18.69 11.28
N VAL A 74 -9.19 -19.60 12.09
CA VAL A 74 -8.29 -20.66 11.64
C VAL A 74 -9.02 -22.00 11.82
N PRO A 75 -9.67 -22.51 10.76
CA PRO A 75 -10.42 -23.76 10.82
C PRO A 75 -9.50 -24.99 10.93
N ALA A 76 -10.10 -26.17 11.15
CA ALA A 76 -9.38 -27.42 11.38
C ALA A 76 -8.56 -27.93 10.18
N ASP A 77 -8.82 -27.41 8.97
CA ASP A 77 -8.01 -27.66 7.77
C ASP A 77 -6.78 -26.72 7.71
N ASN A 78 -6.56 -25.90 8.75
CA ASN A 78 -5.50 -24.91 8.85
C ASN A 78 -5.47 -23.90 7.70
N ARG A 79 -6.58 -23.66 6.99
CA ARG A 79 -6.63 -22.66 5.91
C ARG A 79 -7.42 -21.45 6.41
N PRO A 80 -6.75 -20.36 6.86
CA PRO A 80 -7.45 -19.24 7.49
C PRO A 80 -8.55 -18.67 6.61
N GLU A 81 -9.62 -18.24 7.26
CA GLU A 81 -10.76 -17.56 6.65
C GLU A 81 -10.80 -16.12 7.18
N VAL A 82 -10.69 -15.16 6.27
CA VAL A 82 -10.67 -13.72 6.56
C VAL A 82 -12.00 -13.13 6.14
N THR A 83 -12.75 -12.60 7.10
CA THR A 83 -13.99 -11.86 6.84
C THR A 83 -13.66 -10.38 6.69
N PHE A 84 -14.13 -9.75 5.61
CA PHE A 84 -13.86 -8.35 5.32
C PHE A 84 -15.05 -7.65 4.66
N ALA A 85 -15.16 -6.34 4.85
CA ALA A 85 -16.03 -5.46 4.07
C ALA A 85 -15.25 -4.89 2.88
N LEU A 86 -15.94 -4.69 1.75
CA LEU A 86 -15.37 -4.17 0.51
C LEU A 86 -16.33 -3.16 -0.13
N MET A 87 -15.88 -1.92 -0.23
CA MET A 87 -16.67 -0.80 -0.77
C MET A 87 -15.76 0.22 -1.44
N ASN A 88 -16.33 1.22 -2.11
CA ASN A 88 -15.60 2.42 -2.49
C ASN A 88 -15.74 3.51 -1.41
N GLY A 89 -14.96 4.59 -1.50
CA GLY A 89 -15.05 5.71 -0.57
C GLY A 89 -16.34 6.53 -0.61
N ALA A 90 -17.28 6.19 -1.50
CA ALA A 90 -18.66 6.67 -1.46
C ALA A 90 -19.61 5.76 -0.64
N GLY A 91 -19.08 4.68 -0.06
CA GLY A 91 -19.83 3.67 0.69
C GLY A 91 -20.63 2.72 -0.21
N GLN A 92 -20.33 2.64 -1.50
CA GLN A 92 -20.98 1.71 -2.42
C GLN A 92 -20.23 0.38 -2.42
N ALA A 93 -20.97 -0.72 -2.31
CA ALA A 93 -20.38 -2.07 -2.39
C ALA A 93 -19.67 -2.27 -3.74
N ILE A 94 -18.52 -2.94 -3.69
CA ILE A 94 -17.78 -3.40 -4.88
C ILE A 94 -17.95 -4.92 -4.98
N ASP A 95 -18.25 -5.42 -6.18
CA ASP A 95 -18.25 -6.85 -6.44
C ASP A 95 -16.80 -7.37 -6.43
N PRO A 96 -16.45 -8.39 -5.63
CA PRO A 96 -15.11 -8.97 -5.62
C PRO A 96 -14.62 -9.45 -6.99
N ALA A 97 -15.54 -9.77 -7.92
CA ALA A 97 -15.19 -10.12 -9.30
C ALA A 97 -14.53 -8.97 -10.07
N ASP A 98 -14.74 -7.72 -9.65
CA ASP A 98 -14.14 -6.53 -10.26
C ASP A 98 -12.75 -6.18 -9.67
N LEU A 99 -12.28 -6.94 -8.67
CA LEU A 99 -10.92 -6.80 -8.16
C LEU A 99 -9.90 -7.32 -9.17
N SER A 100 -8.89 -6.52 -9.48
CA SER A 100 -7.81 -6.91 -10.38
C SER A 100 -6.69 -7.67 -9.66
N THR A 101 -6.49 -7.41 -8.37
CA THR A 101 -5.57 -8.15 -7.50
C THR A 101 -6.16 -8.25 -6.10
N TYR A 102 -6.09 -9.44 -5.49
CA TYR A 102 -6.21 -9.63 -4.05
C TYR A 102 -5.09 -10.58 -3.58
N ARG A 103 -4.38 -10.18 -2.54
CA ARG A 103 -3.26 -10.93 -1.95
C ARG A 103 -3.32 -10.77 -0.46
N PHE A 104 -3.20 -11.87 0.29
CA PHE A 104 -3.23 -11.87 1.75
C PHE A 104 -1.95 -12.49 2.29
N THR A 105 -1.44 -11.96 3.38
CA THR A 105 -0.31 -12.55 4.13
C THR A 105 -0.70 -12.65 5.60
N ILE A 106 -0.03 -13.54 6.33
CA ILE A 106 -0.26 -13.75 7.75
C ILE A 106 1.07 -13.96 8.47
N CYS A 107 1.22 -13.25 9.58
CA CYS A 107 2.41 -13.30 10.43
C CYS A 107 2.02 -13.57 11.88
N LYS A 108 2.95 -14.13 12.65
CA LYS A 108 2.93 -14.09 14.12
C LYS A 108 3.86 -12.99 14.61
N LEU A 109 3.53 -12.39 15.75
CA LEU A 109 4.38 -11.43 16.44
C LEU A 109 5.14 -12.14 17.57
N VAL A 110 6.46 -12.17 17.48
CA VAL A 110 7.33 -12.84 18.46
C VAL A 110 8.14 -11.81 19.23
N GLU A 111 8.02 -11.79 20.56
CA GLU A 111 8.87 -10.98 21.43
C GLU A 111 10.25 -11.63 21.57
N ASN A 112 11.28 -10.99 21.02
CA ASN A 112 12.66 -11.48 21.14
C ASN A 112 13.31 -11.11 22.49
N SER A 113 12.65 -10.31 23.33
CA SER A 113 13.12 -9.90 24.65
C SER A 113 11.96 -9.31 25.49
N PRO A 114 11.97 -9.40 26.84
CA PRO A 114 10.97 -8.78 27.73
C PRO A 114 10.95 -7.24 27.73
N ALA A 115 11.87 -6.59 27.01
CA ALA A 115 11.86 -5.14 26.84
C ALA A 115 10.95 -4.75 25.67
N ALA A 116 10.05 -3.79 25.92
CA ALA A 116 9.14 -3.23 24.92
C ALA A 116 9.88 -2.81 23.63
N GLY A 117 9.22 -2.94 22.48
CA GLY A 117 9.75 -2.54 21.17
C GLY A 117 10.59 -3.57 20.40
N GLN A 118 10.88 -4.76 20.97
CA GLN A 118 11.68 -5.81 20.29
C GLN A 118 10.85 -6.95 19.67
N ALA A 119 9.53 -6.83 19.64
CA ALA A 119 8.64 -7.79 19.00
C ALA A 119 8.83 -7.76 17.48
N ASN A 120 8.94 -8.90 16.80
CA ASN A 120 9.11 -8.96 15.35
C ASN A 120 8.05 -9.84 14.70
N TYR A 121 7.54 -9.40 13.56
CA TYR A 121 6.69 -10.25 12.75
C TYR A 121 7.51 -11.37 12.13
N ILE A 122 6.93 -12.56 12.05
CA ILE A 122 7.48 -13.71 11.34
C ILE A 122 6.37 -14.22 10.42
N SER A 123 6.61 -14.17 9.11
CA SER A 123 5.65 -14.64 8.12
C SER A 123 5.49 -16.16 8.19
N TYR A 124 4.25 -16.63 8.05
CA TYR A 124 3.97 -18.04 7.81
C TYR A 124 4.14 -18.44 6.36
N ILE A 125 4.08 -17.48 5.44
CA ILE A 125 4.12 -17.72 4.00
C ILE A 125 5.45 -17.22 3.47
N THR A 126 6.24 -18.14 2.92
CA THR A 126 7.53 -17.86 2.30
C THR A 126 7.66 -18.60 0.98
N GLU A 127 8.35 -18.01 0.02
CA GLU A 127 8.79 -18.71 -1.20
C GLU A 127 10.31 -18.86 -1.21
N GLU A 128 10.77 -19.90 -1.90
CA GLU A 128 12.20 -20.12 -2.13
C GLU A 128 12.63 -19.34 -3.37
N GLU A 129 13.56 -18.40 -3.18
CA GLU A 129 14.16 -17.61 -4.25
C GLU A 129 15.64 -17.95 -4.38
N THR A 130 16.12 -18.07 -5.61
CA THR A 130 17.53 -18.39 -5.89
C THR A 130 18.13 -17.35 -6.82
N ASN A 131 19.37 -16.95 -6.55
CA ASN A 131 20.03 -15.88 -7.30
C ASN A 131 20.16 -16.19 -8.81
N GLU A 132 19.69 -15.26 -9.64
CA GLU A 132 19.61 -15.37 -11.11
C GLU A 132 20.17 -14.14 -11.85
N TYR A 133 20.04 -12.94 -11.27
CA TYR A 133 20.34 -11.68 -11.94
C TYR A 133 21.59 -10.96 -11.39
N GLY A 134 21.98 -11.30 -10.17
CA GLY A 134 23.14 -10.74 -9.48
C GLY A 134 24.49 -11.15 -10.09
N PRO A 135 25.60 -10.70 -9.47
CA PRO A 135 26.92 -11.17 -9.84
C PRO A 135 27.03 -12.71 -9.80
N PRO A 136 27.70 -13.35 -10.78
CA PRO A 136 27.86 -14.80 -10.78
C PRO A 136 28.69 -15.27 -9.57
N PRO A 137 28.52 -16.54 -9.14
CA PRO A 137 27.75 -17.59 -9.80
C PRO A 137 26.25 -17.59 -9.47
N HIS A 138 25.42 -17.80 -10.51
CA HIS A 138 23.96 -17.98 -10.38
C HIS A 138 23.61 -19.38 -9.88
N GLY A 139 22.46 -19.54 -9.23
CA GLY A 139 21.99 -20.82 -8.73
C GLY A 139 22.71 -21.33 -7.48
N THR A 140 23.37 -20.44 -6.72
CA THR A 140 24.24 -20.82 -5.60
C THR A 140 23.82 -20.25 -4.25
N VAL A 141 22.99 -19.21 -4.24
CA VAL A 141 22.44 -18.60 -3.03
C VAL A 141 20.92 -18.74 -3.09
N THR A 142 20.36 -19.34 -2.05
CA THR A 142 18.92 -19.54 -1.89
C THR A 142 18.46 -18.82 -0.63
N ALA A 143 17.32 -18.14 -0.73
CA ALA A 143 16.68 -17.39 0.34
C ALA A 143 15.22 -17.85 0.51
N HIS A 144 14.67 -17.67 1.70
CA HIS A 144 13.24 -17.92 1.98
C HIS A 144 12.56 -16.59 2.25
N VAL A 145 11.98 -16.02 1.20
CA VAL A 145 11.45 -14.67 1.20
C VAL A 145 9.98 -14.69 1.58
N ALA A 146 9.58 -13.83 2.53
CA ALA A 146 8.18 -13.74 2.93
C ALA A 146 7.30 -13.24 1.77
N THR A 147 6.19 -13.94 1.54
CA THR A 147 5.29 -13.68 0.41
C THR A 147 3.82 -13.68 0.85
N PHE A 148 2.90 -13.92 -0.08
CA PHE A 148 1.46 -13.83 0.10
C PHE A 148 0.74 -15.03 -0.53
N ASP A 149 -0.42 -15.33 0.01
CA ASP A 149 -1.45 -16.14 -0.61
C ASP A 149 -2.25 -15.27 -1.59
N SER A 150 -2.66 -15.83 -2.73
CA SER A 150 -3.49 -15.14 -3.74
C SER A 150 -4.67 -15.98 -4.21
N GLY A 151 -5.02 -17.02 -3.46
CA GLY A 151 -6.06 -17.99 -3.82
C GLY A 151 -5.76 -18.84 -5.05
N ARG A 152 -4.60 -18.66 -5.70
CA ARG A 152 -4.18 -19.48 -6.85
C ARG A 152 -3.86 -20.89 -6.39
N GLY A 153 -4.58 -21.88 -6.92
CA GLY A 153 -4.16 -23.27 -6.80
C GLY A 153 -2.84 -23.53 -7.55
N PRO A 154 -2.22 -24.72 -7.39
CA PRO A 154 -0.92 -25.09 -7.97
C PRO A 154 -0.78 -24.92 -9.49
N SER A 155 -1.91 -24.75 -10.20
CA SER A 155 -1.99 -24.67 -11.66
C SER A 155 -2.14 -23.24 -12.19
N GLY A 156 -1.96 -22.20 -11.36
CA GLY A 156 -1.93 -20.80 -11.81
C GLY A 156 -3.27 -20.20 -12.25
N GLY A 157 -4.38 -20.92 -12.09
CA GLY A 157 -5.73 -20.37 -12.23
C GLY A 157 -6.15 -19.61 -10.96
N VAL A 158 -6.81 -18.47 -11.13
CA VAL A 158 -7.50 -17.77 -10.03
C VAL A 158 -8.69 -18.64 -9.61
N ALA A 159 -8.52 -19.48 -8.59
CA ALA A 159 -9.68 -19.98 -7.88
C ALA A 159 -10.21 -18.78 -7.09
N VAL A 160 -11.42 -18.33 -7.40
CA VAL A 160 -12.08 -17.30 -6.59
C VAL A 160 -12.30 -17.92 -5.21
N ASN A 161 -11.41 -17.62 -4.27
CA ASN A 161 -11.51 -18.05 -2.88
C ASN A 161 -12.25 -17.03 -2.02
N ILE A 162 -13.01 -16.13 -2.66
CA ILE A 162 -13.84 -15.13 -2.00
C ILE A 162 -15.29 -15.58 -2.11
N THR A 163 -15.97 -15.67 -0.97
CA THR A 163 -17.40 -16.00 -0.88
C THR A 163 -18.16 -14.77 -0.37
N ASP A 164 -19.28 -14.43 -1.02
CA ASP A 164 -20.23 -13.43 -0.52
C ASP A 164 -21.06 -14.03 0.63
N ASN A 165 -21.06 -13.37 1.78
CA ASN A 165 -21.81 -13.81 2.95
C ASN A 165 -23.29 -13.36 2.93
N GLY A 166 -23.67 -12.49 1.98
CA GLY A 166 -25.04 -11.99 1.79
C GLY A 166 -25.47 -10.89 2.77
N ASP A 167 -24.52 -10.36 3.56
CA ASP A 167 -24.75 -9.32 4.58
C ASP A 167 -23.88 -8.06 4.36
N GLY A 168 -23.23 -7.95 3.20
CA GLY A 168 -22.29 -6.88 2.87
C GLY A 168 -20.83 -7.19 3.22
N THR A 169 -20.56 -8.38 3.76
CA THR A 169 -19.20 -8.88 4.00
C THR A 169 -18.85 -10.03 3.07
N PHE A 170 -17.56 -10.26 2.91
CA PHE A 170 -16.98 -11.33 2.12
C PHE A 170 -16.02 -12.15 2.96
N THR A 171 -15.87 -13.42 2.60
CA THR A 171 -14.90 -14.33 3.23
C THR A 171 -13.86 -14.77 2.22
N TYR A 172 -12.59 -14.42 2.45
CA TYR A 172 -11.45 -14.97 1.73
C TYR A 172 -10.90 -16.20 2.45
N LYS A 173 -10.79 -17.33 1.74
CA LYS A 173 -10.15 -18.55 2.24
C LYS A 173 -8.76 -18.72 1.66
N PHE A 174 -7.74 -18.76 2.53
CA PHE A 174 -6.35 -19.02 2.11
C PHE A 174 -6.26 -20.33 1.33
N ALA A 175 -5.46 -20.38 0.26
CA ALA A 175 -5.05 -21.61 -0.41
C ALA A 175 -4.03 -22.40 0.43
N ASP A 176 -3.11 -21.69 1.06
CA ASP A 176 -2.04 -22.23 1.88
C ASP A 176 -2.54 -22.68 3.26
N GLU A 177 -1.96 -23.77 3.74
CA GLU A 177 -2.15 -24.24 5.11
C GLU A 177 -1.20 -23.50 6.06
N ILE A 178 -1.78 -22.88 7.09
CA ILE A 178 -1.08 -22.10 8.12
C ILE A 178 -1.17 -22.85 9.44
N VAL A 179 -0.15 -23.66 9.72
CA VAL A 179 -0.05 -24.44 10.95
C VAL A 179 0.47 -23.56 12.09
N ILE A 180 -0.44 -23.11 12.97
CA ILE A 180 -0.08 -22.38 14.18
C ILE A 180 0.30 -23.39 15.28
N ALA A 181 1.53 -23.31 15.77
CA ALA A 181 1.98 -24.18 16.85
C ALA A 181 1.21 -23.89 18.14
N ALA A 182 0.97 -24.91 18.97
CA ALA A 182 0.26 -24.74 20.24
C ALA A 182 0.90 -23.70 21.18
N ALA A 183 2.23 -23.55 21.12
CA ALA A 183 2.97 -22.54 21.89
C ALA A 183 2.76 -21.10 21.38
N ASP A 184 2.33 -20.94 20.12
CA ASP A 184 2.12 -19.64 19.48
C ASP A 184 0.64 -19.18 19.54
N MET A 185 -0.28 -20.03 20.00
CA MET A 185 -1.73 -19.75 20.02
C MET A 185 -2.12 -18.51 20.83
N GLY A 186 -1.31 -18.14 21.83
CA GLY A 186 -1.50 -16.94 22.65
C GLY A 186 -0.71 -15.72 22.17
N LEU A 187 -0.03 -15.79 21.02
CA LEU A 187 0.67 -14.66 20.43
C LEU A 187 -0.27 -13.85 19.53
N THR A 188 -0.04 -12.54 19.44
CA THR A 188 -0.67 -11.73 18.40
C THR A 188 -0.27 -12.25 17.02
N HIS A 189 -1.26 -12.41 16.18
CA HIS A 189 -1.14 -12.68 14.76
C HIS A 189 -1.71 -11.50 13.98
N THR A 190 -1.15 -11.27 12.79
CA THR A 190 -1.60 -10.19 11.92
C THR A 190 -1.84 -10.72 10.52
N VAL A 191 -3.05 -10.53 10.01
CA VAL A 191 -3.34 -10.65 8.58
C VAL A 191 -3.19 -9.28 7.95
N GLY A 192 -2.54 -9.22 6.79
CA GLY A 192 -2.52 -8.02 5.94
C GLY A 192 -2.91 -8.36 4.52
N ALA A 193 -3.47 -7.41 3.78
CA ALA A 193 -3.86 -7.61 2.39
C ALA A 193 -3.34 -6.51 1.46
N GLN A 194 -3.10 -6.86 0.20
CA GLN A 194 -3.00 -5.93 -0.92
C GLN A 194 -4.21 -6.15 -1.82
N ILE A 195 -5.11 -5.16 -1.85
CA ILE A 195 -6.30 -5.17 -2.70
C ILE A 195 -6.14 -4.09 -3.78
N GLN A 196 -6.40 -4.47 -5.03
CA GLN A 196 -6.38 -3.57 -6.19
C GLN A 196 -7.71 -3.62 -6.91
N TYR A 197 -8.25 -2.44 -7.19
CA TYR A 197 -9.52 -2.27 -7.89
C TYR A 197 -9.36 -1.29 -9.04
N ASN A 198 -9.78 -1.72 -10.24
CA ASN A 198 -9.70 -0.90 -11.45
C ASN A 198 -11.09 -0.33 -11.77
N LEU A 199 -11.30 0.95 -11.52
CA LEU A 199 -12.56 1.66 -11.80
C LEU A 199 -12.37 2.60 -12.99
N GLN A 200 -13.07 2.34 -14.10
CA GLN A 200 -13.09 3.23 -15.28
C GLN A 200 -11.70 3.62 -15.80
N GLY A 201 -10.74 2.69 -15.77
CA GLY A 201 -9.36 2.94 -16.20
C GLY A 201 -8.45 3.57 -15.14
N LYS A 202 -8.98 3.91 -13.95
CA LYS A 202 -8.19 4.30 -12.79
C LYS A 202 -7.92 3.10 -11.89
N THR A 203 -6.71 3.00 -11.34
CA THR A 203 -6.35 1.94 -10.39
C THR A 203 -6.32 2.50 -8.97
N THR A 204 -6.96 1.79 -8.05
CA THR A 204 -7.02 2.14 -6.63
C THR A 204 -6.53 0.97 -5.78
N TYR A 205 -6.02 1.25 -4.59
CA TYR A 205 -5.40 0.26 -3.72
C TYR A 205 -5.85 0.41 -2.27
N ALA A 206 -6.00 -0.71 -1.57
CA ALA A 206 -6.19 -0.74 -0.12
C ALA A 206 -5.23 -1.76 0.52
N ASN A 207 -4.69 -1.42 1.70
CA ASN A 207 -3.77 -2.26 2.44
C ASN A 207 -4.24 -2.52 3.89
N PRO A 208 -5.40 -3.16 4.09
CA PRO A 208 -5.90 -3.39 5.43
C PRO A 208 -5.01 -4.38 6.19
N ILE A 209 -4.94 -4.19 7.51
CA ILE A 209 -4.34 -5.13 8.45
C ILE A 209 -5.32 -5.44 9.58
N PHE A 210 -5.21 -6.63 10.17
CA PHE A 210 -6.03 -7.03 11.32
C PHE A 210 -5.21 -7.88 12.29
N ASN A 211 -5.23 -7.50 13.56
CA ASN A 211 -4.55 -8.20 14.63
C ASN A 211 -5.54 -9.08 15.39
N PHE A 212 -5.14 -10.31 15.71
CA PHE A 212 -5.96 -11.25 16.48
C PHE A 212 -5.08 -12.20 17.29
N VAL A 213 -5.66 -12.86 18.30
CA VAL A 213 -5.00 -13.97 19.01
C VAL A 213 -5.79 -15.25 18.72
N PRO A 214 -5.16 -16.30 18.15
CA PRO A 214 -5.86 -17.52 17.75
C PRO A 214 -6.64 -18.23 18.87
N ASP A 215 -6.22 -18.13 20.13
CA ASP A 215 -6.94 -18.72 21.27
C ASP A 215 -8.16 -17.91 21.76
N GLY A 216 -8.39 -16.73 21.16
CA GLY A 216 -9.50 -15.83 21.47
C GLY A 216 -9.23 -14.83 22.60
N SER A 217 -8.01 -14.77 23.14
CA SER A 217 -7.64 -13.71 24.09
C SER A 217 -7.61 -12.33 23.42
N GLU A 218 -7.59 -11.27 24.23
CA GLU A 218 -7.41 -9.92 23.71
C GLU A 218 -6.00 -9.72 23.14
N VAL A 219 -5.89 -8.91 22.07
CA VAL A 219 -4.61 -8.47 21.54
C VAL A 219 -4.01 -7.43 22.49
N THR A 220 -2.91 -7.78 23.15
CA THR A 220 -2.21 -6.88 24.08
C THR A 220 -0.94 -6.28 23.51
N THR A 221 -0.37 -6.89 22.48
CA THR A 221 0.90 -6.48 21.88
C THR A 221 0.73 -6.36 20.37
N VAL A 222 1.16 -5.23 19.80
CA VAL A 222 1.27 -5.00 18.36
C VAL A 222 2.62 -4.35 18.07
N ARG A 223 3.13 -4.47 16.84
CA ARG A 223 4.34 -3.75 16.41
C ARG A 223 3.96 -2.61 15.48
N GLU A 224 3.93 -1.40 16.05
CA GLU A 224 3.74 -0.15 15.33
C GLU A 224 4.92 0.80 15.64
N LEU A 225 5.87 0.90 14.70
CA LEU A 225 7.09 1.70 14.89
C LEU A 225 6.96 3.13 14.34
N THR A 226 6.06 3.31 13.38
CA THR A 226 5.80 4.54 12.64
C THR A 226 4.47 4.38 11.90
N ASN A 227 3.99 5.46 11.28
CA ASN A 227 2.81 5.48 10.43
C ASN A 227 3.16 5.95 9.01
N THR A 228 2.31 5.62 8.05
CA THR A 228 2.52 5.93 6.62
C THR A 228 2.53 7.44 6.34
N MET A 229 1.79 8.24 7.13
CA MET A 229 1.77 9.70 6.97
C MET A 229 3.14 10.33 7.24
N THR A 230 3.89 9.79 8.21
CA THR A 230 5.27 10.21 8.47
C THR A 230 6.17 10.02 7.25
N CYS A 231 5.97 8.94 6.48
CA CYS A 231 6.68 8.73 5.21
C CYS A 231 6.24 9.75 4.14
N ASN A 232 4.94 10.03 4.07
CA ASN A 232 4.36 10.93 3.07
C ASN A 232 4.64 12.43 3.33
N GLU A 233 5.31 12.78 4.43
CA GLU A 233 5.87 14.12 4.61
C GLU A 233 6.98 14.43 3.58
N CYS A 234 7.54 13.40 2.92
CA CYS A 234 8.50 13.54 1.82
C CYS A 234 8.08 12.79 0.55
N HIS A 235 7.33 11.70 0.67
CA HIS A 235 6.78 10.96 -0.47
C HIS A 235 5.38 11.49 -0.87
N THR A 236 5.15 11.80 -2.14
CA THR A 236 3.84 12.32 -2.61
C THR A 236 2.72 11.28 -2.47
N ASP A 237 3.01 10.02 -2.83
CA ASP A 237 2.14 8.85 -2.68
C ASP A 237 3.05 7.63 -2.62
N LEU A 238 3.45 7.21 -1.42
CA LEU A 238 4.33 6.04 -1.25
C LEU A 238 3.63 4.82 -1.84
N GLY A 239 4.25 4.20 -2.86
CA GLY A 239 3.72 3.00 -3.51
C GLY A 239 4.83 2.16 -4.11
N LEU A 240 4.97 0.94 -3.59
CA LEU A 240 5.98 -0.03 -4.03
C LEU A 240 5.32 -1.26 -4.66
N HIS A 241 6.13 -2.10 -5.32
CA HIS A 241 5.68 -3.33 -5.97
C HIS A 241 4.53 -3.12 -6.98
N GLY A 242 4.72 -2.19 -7.91
CA GLY A 242 3.70 -1.79 -8.89
C GLY A 242 2.73 -0.73 -8.36
N GLY A 243 3.01 -0.15 -7.18
CA GLY A 243 2.26 0.96 -6.59
C GLY A 243 1.19 0.54 -5.57
N GLY A 244 0.92 -0.76 -5.44
CA GLY A 244 -0.16 -1.26 -4.60
C GLY A 244 0.18 -1.60 -3.16
N ARG A 245 1.45 -1.45 -2.75
CA ARG A 245 1.88 -1.58 -1.35
C ARG A 245 2.33 -0.22 -0.87
N LYS A 246 1.48 0.41 -0.07
CA LYS A 246 1.55 1.81 0.36
C LYS A 246 1.72 1.94 1.87
N GLU A 247 1.03 1.07 2.63
CA GLU A 247 0.97 1.20 4.08
C GLU A 247 2.14 0.50 4.78
N ILE A 248 2.83 1.19 5.67
CA ILE A 248 3.99 0.64 6.39
C ILE A 248 3.64 -0.62 7.19
N GLY A 249 2.41 -0.66 7.74
CA GLY A 249 1.88 -1.82 8.46
C GLY A 249 1.81 -3.08 7.62
N LEU A 250 1.56 -2.97 6.30
CA LEU A 250 1.63 -4.11 5.39
C LEU A 250 3.08 -4.47 5.06
N CYS A 251 3.93 -3.47 4.82
CA CYS A 251 5.31 -3.70 4.41
C CYS A 251 6.09 -4.55 5.43
N ILE A 252 5.91 -4.31 6.72
CA ILE A 252 6.62 -5.02 7.81
C ILE A 252 6.19 -6.48 8.02
N LEU A 253 5.09 -6.91 7.39
CA LEU A 253 4.69 -8.32 7.41
C LEU A 253 5.61 -9.16 6.49
N CYS A 254 5.98 -8.60 5.33
CA CYS A 254 6.91 -9.25 4.40
C CYS A 254 8.38 -8.88 4.68
N HIS A 255 8.67 -7.60 4.93
CA HIS A 255 10.02 -7.10 5.21
C HIS A 255 10.36 -7.27 6.70
N ASN A 256 10.38 -8.51 7.14
CA ASN A 256 10.61 -8.91 8.52
C ASN A 256 12.05 -9.42 8.75
N PRO A 257 12.55 -9.50 10.00
CA PRO A 257 13.97 -9.75 10.29
C PRO A 257 14.36 -11.24 10.29
N SER A 258 13.60 -12.09 9.61
CA SER A 258 14.03 -13.48 9.41
C SER A 258 15.39 -13.52 8.70
N PRO A 259 16.37 -14.31 9.17
CA PRO A 259 17.73 -14.31 8.62
C PRO A 259 17.79 -14.75 7.15
N ASP A 260 16.82 -15.55 6.71
CA ASP A 260 16.73 -16.04 5.33
C ASP A 260 15.90 -15.12 4.42
N ASN A 261 15.37 -14.01 4.96
CA ASN A 261 14.61 -13.01 4.24
C ASN A 261 15.55 -11.92 3.70
N ILE A 262 16.23 -12.27 2.60
CA ILE A 262 17.23 -11.47 1.92
C ILE A 262 16.91 -11.38 0.42
N ASP A 263 17.52 -10.43 -0.28
CA ASP A 263 17.66 -10.49 -1.73
C ASP A 263 18.83 -11.45 -2.07
N PRO A 264 18.57 -12.63 -2.66
CA PRO A 264 19.62 -13.61 -2.94
C PRO A 264 20.62 -13.12 -4.00
N ASP A 265 20.24 -12.19 -4.88
CA ASP A 265 21.10 -11.67 -5.95
C ASP A 265 22.16 -10.68 -5.43
N SER A 266 21.81 -9.87 -4.43
CA SER A 266 22.76 -8.94 -3.80
C SER A 266 23.32 -9.43 -2.46
N GLY A 267 22.66 -10.40 -1.83
CA GLY A 267 22.93 -10.82 -0.45
C GLY A 267 22.50 -9.80 0.61
N ASN A 268 21.84 -8.70 0.22
CA ASN A 268 21.37 -7.70 1.17
C ASN A 268 20.13 -8.18 1.90
N SER A 269 20.07 -7.92 3.21
CA SER A 269 18.85 -8.08 3.98
C SER A 269 17.74 -7.17 3.48
N ILE A 270 16.54 -7.71 3.38
CA ILE A 270 15.31 -6.98 3.09
C ILE A 270 14.45 -6.81 4.35
N ASP A 271 15.00 -6.98 5.55
CA ASP A 271 14.37 -6.53 6.79
C ASP A 271 14.07 -5.03 6.68
N MET A 272 12.84 -4.62 6.93
CA MET A 272 12.40 -3.23 6.82
C MET A 272 13.35 -2.29 7.55
N LYS A 273 13.74 -2.64 8.79
CA LYS A 273 14.63 -1.80 9.59
C LYS A 273 15.98 -1.60 8.88
N VAL A 274 16.58 -2.66 8.36
CA VAL A 274 17.90 -2.57 7.71
C VAL A 274 17.76 -1.86 6.37
N MET A 275 16.80 -2.29 5.56
CA MET A 275 16.60 -1.85 4.20
C MET A 275 16.29 -0.35 4.16
N ILE A 276 15.34 0.13 4.96
CA ILE A 276 14.89 1.52 4.91
C ILE A 276 15.99 2.48 5.37
N HIS A 277 16.76 2.13 6.41
CA HIS A 277 17.89 2.94 6.85
C HIS A 277 18.98 2.97 5.79
N LYS A 278 19.33 1.84 5.16
CA LYS A 278 20.35 1.83 4.10
C LYS A 278 19.91 2.63 2.86
N ILE A 279 18.63 2.57 2.48
CA ILE A 279 18.08 3.39 1.37
C ILE A 279 18.23 4.88 1.69
N HIS A 280 17.83 5.32 2.88
CA HIS A 280 17.89 6.74 3.25
C HIS A 280 19.30 7.22 3.62
N MET A 281 20.20 6.35 4.09
CA MET A 281 21.63 6.67 4.21
C MET A 281 22.25 6.94 2.82
N GLY A 282 21.81 6.21 1.79
CA GLY A 282 22.13 6.50 0.39
C GLY A 282 23.62 6.74 0.13
N ALA A 283 23.96 7.93 -0.38
CA ALA A 283 25.34 8.34 -0.67
C ALA A 283 26.25 8.41 0.57
N ASP A 284 25.67 8.60 1.77
CA ASP A 284 26.40 8.66 3.03
C ASP A 284 26.53 7.27 3.70
N LEU A 285 25.97 6.21 3.11
CA LEU A 285 26.08 4.86 3.63
C LEU A 285 27.57 4.43 3.68
N PRO A 286 28.13 4.09 4.86
CA PRO A 286 29.54 3.73 4.97
C PRO A 286 29.83 2.37 4.30
N ARG A 287 30.39 2.40 3.09
CA ARG A 287 30.77 1.20 2.33
C ARG A 287 31.79 1.54 1.24
N PRO A 288 32.53 0.54 0.74
CA PRO A 288 33.42 0.73 -0.40
C PRO A 288 32.62 1.17 -1.64
N ALA A 289 33.21 2.07 -2.44
CA ALA A 289 32.62 2.48 -3.73
C ALA A 289 32.45 1.30 -4.72
N THR A 290 33.21 0.23 -4.52
CA THR A 290 33.16 -1.00 -5.33
C THR A 290 32.01 -1.94 -4.99
N ASP A 291 31.23 -1.62 -3.96
CA ASP A 291 30.15 -2.47 -3.44
C ASP A 291 28.84 -1.68 -3.44
N PRO A 292 28.11 -1.56 -4.57
CA PRO A 292 26.85 -0.82 -4.66
C PRO A 292 25.73 -1.42 -3.80
N TYR A 293 24.97 -0.59 -3.07
CA TYR A 293 23.79 -1.04 -2.32
C TYR A 293 22.62 -1.14 -3.30
N ILE A 294 22.45 -2.36 -3.78
CA ILE A 294 21.48 -2.75 -4.80
C ILE A 294 20.53 -3.74 -4.17
N ILE A 295 19.25 -3.60 -4.51
CA ILE A 295 18.25 -4.66 -4.38
C ILE A 295 17.81 -5.04 -5.79
N TYR A 296 17.94 -6.31 -6.15
CA TYR A 296 17.37 -6.84 -7.37
C TYR A 296 15.89 -7.11 -7.15
N GLY A 297 15.06 -6.49 -7.98
CA GLY A 297 13.61 -6.56 -7.89
C GLY A 297 13.00 -7.48 -8.94
N HIS A 298 11.70 -7.29 -9.17
CA HIS A 298 10.92 -8.06 -10.13
C HIS A 298 11.58 -8.12 -11.52
N ASN A 299 11.67 -9.33 -12.09
CA ASN A 299 12.31 -9.63 -13.38
C ASN A 299 13.73 -9.06 -13.53
N GLY A 300 14.53 -9.09 -12.45
CA GLY A 300 15.92 -8.64 -12.46
C GLY A 300 16.09 -7.12 -12.54
N SER A 301 15.06 -6.34 -12.20
CA SER A 301 15.18 -4.89 -12.13
C SER A 301 16.24 -4.47 -11.11
N VAL A 302 17.22 -3.67 -11.54
CA VAL A 302 18.33 -3.23 -10.68
C VAL A 302 17.93 -1.95 -9.96
N ASN A 303 17.69 -2.03 -8.64
CA ASN A 303 17.36 -0.87 -7.82
C ASN A 303 18.60 -0.45 -7.01
N ASN A 304 19.35 0.51 -7.54
CA ASN A 304 20.56 1.03 -6.90
C ASN A 304 20.26 2.27 -6.06
N TYR A 305 20.45 2.17 -4.75
CA TYR A 305 20.19 3.26 -3.80
C TYR A 305 21.45 4.00 -3.36
N SER A 306 22.60 3.71 -3.98
CA SER A 306 23.90 4.27 -3.58
C SER A 306 24.02 5.79 -3.75
N GLU A 307 23.15 6.42 -4.53
CA GLU A 307 23.20 7.85 -4.82
C GLU A 307 21.99 8.61 -4.25
N VAL A 308 21.14 7.94 -3.46
CA VAL A 308 20.03 8.60 -2.78
C VAL A 308 20.58 9.67 -1.86
N LEU A 309 19.99 10.87 -1.94
CA LEU A 309 20.31 12.00 -1.07
C LEU A 309 19.13 12.25 -0.15
N TYR A 310 19.33 12.05 1.15
CA TYR A 310 18.31 12.35 2.14
C TYR A 310 18.26 13.86 2.41
N PRO A 311 17.09 14.50 2.36
CA PRO A 311 16.99 15.96 2.43
C PRO A 311 17.15 16.53 3.86
N GLN A 312 17.32 15.67 4.87
CA GLN A 312 17.44 16.04 6.29
C GLN A 312 18.72 15.42 6.88
N ASP A 313 19.07 15.82 8.11
CA ASP A 313 20.11 15.12 8.87
C ASP A 313 19.65 13.70 9.18
N ILE A 314 20.43 12.69 8.78
CA ILE A 314 20.10 11.27 8.99
C ILE A 314 20.01 10.87 10.46
N ARG A 315 20.55 11.70 11.36
CA ARG A 315 20.45 11.53 12.82
C ARG A 315 19.13 12.05 13.39
N ASN A 316 18.29 12.68 12.57
CA ASN A 316 16.95 13.11 12.98
C ASN A 316 15.98 11.91 13.01
N CYS A 317 16.15 11.02 14.00
CA CYS A 317 15.38 9.79 14.14
C CYS A 317 13.87 10.06 14.23
N GLU A 318 13.48 11.17 14.86
CA GLU A 318 12.08 11.59 15.05
C GLU A 318 11.37 11.85 13.72
N LYS A 319 12.10 12.06 12.62
CA LYS A 319 11.52 12.23 11.29
C LYS A 319 10.80 10.98 10.80
N CYS A 320 11.17 9.80 11.29
CA CYS A 320 10.49 8.54 10.98
C CYS A 320 9.94 7.86 12.23
N HIS A 321 10.57 8.03 13.38
CA HIS A 321 10.17 7.39 14.62
C HIS A 321 9.34 8.35 15.47
N THR A 322 8.03 8.33 15.22
CA THR A 322 7.04 9.20 15.88
C THR A 322 6.25 8.48 16.99
N GLY A 323 6.56 7.20 17.23
CA GLY A 323 5.91 6.38 18.27
C GLY A 323 6.37 6.69 19.69
N THR A 324 5.53 6.36 20.66
CA THR A 324 5.80 6.52 22.11
C THR A 324 6.53 5.32 22.74
N GLU A 325 6.85 4.29 21.96
CA GLU A 325 7.55 3.09 22.41
C GLU A 325 9.08 3.32 22.30
N ASP A 326 9.72 3.39 23.46
CA ASP A 326 11.12 3.77 23.68
C ASP A 326 12.13 3.07 22.74
N HIS A 327 13.01 3.90 22.16
CA HIS A 327 14.26 3.47 21.55
C HIS A 327 15.32 3.19 22.61
N PRO A 328 15.95 2.00 22.61
CA PRO A 328 17.34 1.86 23.02
C PRO A 328 18.31 2.15 21.86
#